data_AF-A0A4R9XS11-F1
#
_entry.id   AF-A0A4R9XS11-F1
#
_cell.length_a   1.000
_cell.length_b   1.000
_cell.length_c   1.000
_cell.angle_alpha   90.00
_cell.angle_beta   90.00
_cell.angle_gamma   90.00
#
_symmetry.space_group_name_H-M   'P 1'
#
loop_
_entity.id
_entity.type
_entity.pdbx_description
1 polymer ?
#
loop_
_entity_poly.entity_id
_entity_poly.type
_entity_poly.pdbx_seq_one_letter_code
_entity_poly.pdbx_strand_id
1 'polypeptide(L)' 'MSTNLWIKAASILAINFEAVVKCPECGDGNLLVIDAGAGTTHVERHMHCPKCGAYNALLKNIGDT' A
#
# COMPACT_ATOMS: atom_id res chain seq x y z
N MET A 1 6.38 -13.59 5.97
CA MET A 1 5.81 -12.82 4.85
C MET A 1 4.64 -13.57 4.25
N SER A 2 3.41 -13.06 4.40
CA SER A 2 2.25 -13.62 3.70
C SER A 2 1.82 -12.66 2.60
N THR A 3 2.18 -12.97 1.36
CA THR A 3 1.79 -12.19 0.17
C THR A 3 0.30 -11.88 0.13
N ASN A 4 -0.54 -12.80 0.63
CA ASN A 4 -1.99 -12.62 0.71
C ASN A 4 -2.42 -11.47 1.64
N LEU A 5 -1.71 -11.23 2.74
CA LEU A 5 -2.03 -10.13 3.64
C LEU A 5 -1.68 -8.78 3.02
N TRP A 6 -0.59 -8.72 2.24
CA TRP A 6 -0.25 -7.54 1.45
C TRP A 6 -1.27 -7.28 0.34
N ILE A 7 -1.72 -8.32 -0.37
CA ILE A 7 -2.79 -8.19 -1.37
C ILE A 7 -4.07 -7.67 -0.71
N LYS A 8 -4.43 -8.17 0.47
CA LYS A 8 -5.61 -7.68 1.21
C LYS A 8 -5.47 -6.21 1.62
N ALA A 9 -4.30 -5.82 2.15
CA ALA A 9 -3.99 -4.43 2.47
C ALA A 9 -4.11 -3.53 1.22
N ALA A 10 -3.59 -3.99 0.10
CA ALA A 10 -3.66 -3.32 -1.19
C ALA A 10 -5.11 -3.14 -1.68
N SER A 11 -5.93 -4.18 -1.61
CA SER A 11 -7.35 -4.11 -1.98
C SER A 11 -8.12 -3.09 -1.14
N ILE A 12 -7.86 -3.03 0.16
CA ILE A 12 -8.48 -2.02 1.04
C ILE A 12 -8.09 -0.61 0.58
N LEU A 13 -6.79 -0.38 0.38
CA LEU A 13 -6.29 0.94 -0.03
C LEU A 13 -6.77 1.32 -1.44
N ALA A 14 -6.91 0.36 -2.35
CA ALA A 14 -7.40 0.60 -3.70
C ALA A 14 -8.84 1.13 -3.70
N ILE A 15 -9.68 0.66 -2.77
CA ILE A 15 -11.06 1.09 -2.59
C ILE A 15 -11.13 2.40 -1.80
N ASN A 16 -10.36 2.51 -0.71
CA ASN A 16 -10.31 3.70 0.15
C ASN A 16 -8.85 4.07 0.45
N PHE A 17 -8.36 5.10 -0.22
CA PHE A 17 -6.97 5.56 -0.07
C PHE A 17 -6.66 6.16 1.31
N GLU A 18 -7.68 6.58 2.07
CA GLU A 18 -7.54 7.13 3.42
C GLU A 18 -7.63 6.05 4.51
N ALA A 19 -7.82 4.78 4.13
CA ALA A 19 -7.94 3.70 5.09
C ALA A 19 -6.67 3.50 5.91
N VAL A 20 -6.82 3.39 7.23
CA VAL A 20 -5.74 3.02 8.14
C VAL A 20 -5.57 1.50 8.13
N VAL A 21 -4.47 1.02 7.55
CA VAL A 21 -4.19 -0.41 7.43
C VAL A 21 -3.06 -0.83 8.35
N LYS A 22 -3.26 -1.93 9.09
CA LYS A 22 -2.23 -2.54 9.94
C LYS A 22 -1.15 -3.22 9.09
N CYS A 23 0.09 -3.18 9.59
CA CYS A 23 1.23 -3.80 8.92
C CYS A 23 0.98 -5.31 8.75
N PRO A 24 0.97 -5.81 7.51
CA PRO A 24 0.79 -7.23 7.23
C PRO A 24 1.88 -8.14 7.80
N GLU A 25 3.07 -7.59 8.08
CA GLU A 25 4.21 -8.36 8.60
C GLU A 25 4.22 -8.44 10.12
N CYS A 26 4.14 -7.30 10.82
CA CYS A 26 4.31 -7.28 12.28
C CYS A 26 3.01 -7.11 13.06
N GLY A 27 1.88 -6.78 12.41
CA GLY A 27 0.58 -6.56 13.08
C GLY A 27 0.47 -5.29 13.94
N ASP A 28 1.60 -4.78 14.45
CA ASP A 28 1.62 -3.74 15.49
C ASP A 28 1.70 -2.30 14.96
N GLY A 29 2.16 -2.09 13.72
CA GLY A 29 2.26 -0.77 13.09
C GLY A 29 1.06 -0.45 12.20
N ASN A 30 0.72 0.82 12.04
CA ASN A 30 -0.08 1.27 10.90
C ASN A 30 0.86 1.55 9.73
N LEU A 31 0.46 1.19 8.51
CA LEU A 31 1.19 1.53 7.31
C LEU A 31 1.14 3.05 7.08
N LEU A 32 2.29 3.63 6.77
CA LEU A 32 2.41 4.94 6.16
C LEU A 32 2.25 4.74 4.65
N VAL A 33 1.29 5.44 4.05
CA VAL A 33 0.92 5.27 2.64
C VAL A 33 1.18 6.59 1.91
N ILE A 34 1.94 6.53 0.82
CA ILE A 34 2.27 7.68 -0.01
C ILE A 34 2.08 7.28 -1.46
N ASP A 35 1.29 8.06 -2.20
CA ASP A 35 1.18 7.93 -3.64
C ASP A 35 2.28 8.80 -4.29
N ALA A 36 3.14 8.17 -5.09
CA ALA A 36 4.17 8.84 -5.87
C ALA A 36 3.85 8.69 -7.36
N GLY A 37 4.05 9.78 -8.13
CA GLY A 37 3.95 9.71 -9.59
C GLY A 37 5.05 8.81 -10.13
N ALA A 38 4.68 7.71 -10.78
CA ALA A 38 5.62 6.74 -11.37
C ALA A 38 5.67 6.84 -12.90
N GLY A 39 4.91 7.76 -13.50
CA GLY A 39 4.94 8.03 -14.94
C GLY A 39 3.73 8.86 -15.34
N THR A 40 3.49 8.99 -16.64
CA THR A 40 2.32 9.71 -17.16
C THR A 40 1.02 8.91 -17.10
N THR A 41 1.12 7.57 -16.98
CA THR A 41 -0.02 6.64 -17.05
C THR A 41 -0.21 5.83 -15.79
N HIS A 42 0.62 6.01 -14.77
CA HIS A 42 0.57 5.22 -13.56
C HIS A 42 1.14 5.96 -12.35
N VAL A 43 0.63 5.59 -11.18
CA VAL A 43 1.12 6.00 -9.87
C VAL A 43 1.58 4.75 -9.12
N GLU A 44 2.59 4.92 -8.28
CA GLU A 44 2.98 3.91 -7.30
C GLU A 44 2.48 4.32 -5.92
N ARG A 45 1.80 3.41 -5.26
CA ARG A 45 1.42 3.54 -3.85
C ARG A 45 2.44 2.82 -3.00
N HIS A 46 3.27 3.59 -2.33
CA HIS A 46 4.28 3.10 -1.40
C HIS A 46 3.64 2.89 -0.02
N MET A 47 3.84 1.72 0.56
CA MET A 47 3.36 1.35 1.88
C MET A 47 4.55 0.96 2.77
N HIS A 48 4.78 1.71 3.84
CA HIS A 48 5.91 1.51 4.73
C HIS A 48 5.44 1.36 6.18
N CYS A 49 5.96 0.36 6.89
CA CYS A 49 5.72 0.19 8.32
C CYS A 49 6.83 0.87 9.14
N PRO A 50 6.53 1.92 9.93
CA PRO A 50 7.54 2.59 10.75
C PRO A 50 8.01 1.75 11.96
N LYS A 51 7.33 0.64 12.27
CA LYS A 51 7.67 -0.22 13.41
C LYS A 51 8.68 -1.32 13.07
N CYS A 52 8.49 -2.01 11.95
CA CYS A 52 9.35 -3.12 11.54
C CYS A 52 10.14 -2.87 10.25
N GLY A 53 9.93 -1.71 9.59
CA GLY A 53 10.59 -1.37 8.34
C GLY A 53 10.06 -2.12 7.11
N ALA A 54 9.04 -2.97 7.28
CA ALA A 54 8.45 -3.69 6.16
C ALA A 54 7.88 -2.71 5.13
N TYR A 55 8.10 -3.04 3.86
CA TYR A 55 7.78 -2.17 2.74
C TYR A 55 7.16 -2.97 1.60
N ASN A 56 6.19 -2.37 0.93
CA ASN A 56 5.67 -2.86 -0.34
C ASN A 56 5.13 -1.69 -1.18
N ALA A 57 5.01 -1.89 -2.49
CA ALA A 57 4.47 -0.89 -3.40
C ALA A 57 3.41 -1.49 -4.33
N LEU A 58 2.43 -0.68 -4.72
CA LEU A 58 1.39 -1.07 -5.66
C LEU A 58 1.41 -0.14 -6.86
N LEU A 59 1.53 -0.73 -8.04
CA LEU A 59 1.34 -0.01 -9.29
C LEU A 59 -0.16 0.18 -9.55
N LYS A 60 -0.60 1.40 -9.79
CA LYS A 60 -1.98 1.73 -10.20
C LYS A 60 -1.95 2.52 -11.50
N ASN A 61 -2.69 2.08 -12.51
CA ASN A 61 -2.84 2.82 -13.75
C ASN A 61 -3.79 4.01 -13.57
N ILE A 62 -3.40 5.16 -14.12
CA ILE A 62 -4.23 6.37 -14.22
C ILE A 62 -5.14 6.18 -15.45
N GLY A 63 -6.26 5.50 -15.26
CA GLY A 63 -7.19 5.17 -16.35
C GLY A 63 -8.31 4.20 -15.95
N ASP A 64 -8.14 3.46 -14.86
CA ASP A 64 -9.16 2.60 -14.29
C ASP A 64 -9.99 3.38 -13.26
N THR A 65 -11.00 4.11 -13.73
CA THR A 65 -12.13 4.65 -12.93
C THR A 65 -13.37 3.81 -13.14
#